data_AF-A0A389LY45-F1
#
_entry.id   AF-A0A389LY45-F1
#
_cell.length_a   1.000
_cell.length_b   1.000
_cell.length_c   1.000
_cell.angle_alpha   90.00
_cell.angle_beta   90.00
_cell.angle_gamma   90.00
#
_symmetry.space_group_name_H-M   'P 1'
#
loop_
_entity.id
_entity.type
_entity.pdbx_description
1 polymer ?
#
loop_
_entity_poly.entity_id
_entity_poly.type
_entity_poly.pdbx_seq_one_letter_code
_entity_poly.pdbx_strand_id
1 'polypeptide(L)'
;MATSFNGYDKSPSTQGIDDGEGHLVTPVGLSPENYFIANNKKSAPLSMGTTMDMAIIRETFERTIQASEMFDVDRELRAELKEKLPLLLPFRIGARGQLQEWMYDFEEREPQHRHFSHLYGFHPGDQINHKETPELFKAVAKTLELRGDGASGWSMGWKINCWARLLDGDHAFWIYSRTCRNVVAKSYGIYTPSACIAQRLARRKGERIKSKGQF
;
A
#
# COMPACT_ATOMS: atom_id res chain seq x y z
N MET A 1 -36.65 -28.73 13.96
CA MET A 1 -35.58 -28.83 12.95
C MET A 1 -34.37 -28.08 13.49
N ALA A 2 -33.43 -28.81 14.10
CA ALA A 2 -32.19 -28.25 14.62
C ALA A 2 -31.11 -28.49 13.56
N THR A 3 -30.66 -27.44 12.89
CA THR A 3 -29.47 -27.49 12.05
C THR A 3 -28.25 -27.24 12.94
N SER A 4 -27.55 -28.33 13.26
CA SER A 4 -26.29 -28.34 13.96
C SER A 4 -25.22 -27.61 13.14
N PHE A 5 -24.74 -26.48 13.66
CA PHE A 5 -23.43 -25.94 13.32
C PHE A 5 -22.38 -26.84 13.99
N ASN A 6 -21.79 -27.77 13.23
CA ASN A 6 -20.73 -28.62 13.73
C ASN A 6 -19.59 -28.64 12.71
N GLY A 7 -18.47 -28.02 13.08
CA GLY A 7 -17.30 -27.92 12.21
C GLY A 7 -16.30 -26.84 12.65
N TYR A 8 -16.05 -26.68 13.95
CA TYR A 8 -14.80 -26.05 14.40
C TYR A 8 -13.83 -27.17 14.73
N ASP A 9 -13.04 -27.56 13.72
CA ASP A 9 -11.87 -28.40 13.94
C ASP A 9 -10.86 -27.63 14.80
N LYS A 10 -10.41 -28.26 15.88
CA LYS A 10 -9.49 -27.71 16.88
C LYS A 10 -8.08 -28.27 16.66
N SER A 11 -7.50 -28.04 15.49
CA SER A 11 -6.05 -28.12 15.32
C SER A 11 -5.47 -26.69 15.31
N PRO A 12 -4.41 -26.39 16.08
CA PRO A 12 -3.70 -25.13 15.96
C PRO A 12 -2.83 -25.19 14.70
N SER A 13 -3.45 -25.30 13.53
CA SER A 13 -2.75 -25.27 12.25
C SER A 13 -2.76 -23.82 11.74
N THR A 14 -1.56 -23.28 11.64
CA THR A 14 -1.15 -22.00 11.04
C THR A 14 -2.24 -21.34 10.18
N GLN A 15 -2.85 -20.29 10.77
CA GLN A 15 -4.14 -19.69 10.43
C GLN A 15 -4.21 -19.06 9.02
N GLY A 16 -4.88 -19.75 8.10
CA GLY A 16 -5.51 -19.18 6.92
C GLY A 16 -6.87 -19.88 6.73
N ILE A 17 -7.92 -19.13 6.40
CA ILE A 17 -9.22 -19.73 6.04
C ILE A 17 -9.33 -19.83 4.52
N ASP A 18 -10.08 -20.82 4.04
CA ASP A 18 -10.44 -20.94 2.63
C ASP A 18 -11.42 -19.81 2.27
N ASP A 19 -11.14 -19.09 1.18
CA ASP A 19 -12.00 -18.01 0.67
C ASP A 19 -13.23 -18.50 -0.12
N GLY A 20 -13.37 -19.81 -0.33
CA GLY A 20 -14.36 -20.46 -1.18
C GLY A 20 -13.91 -20.64 -2.63
N GLU A 21 -12.75 -20.10 -3.00
CA GLU A 21 -12.10 -20.21 -4.31
C GLU A 21 -10.80 -21.02 -4.25
N GLY A 22 -10.49 -21.61 -3.08
CA GLY A 22 -9.29 -22.42 -2.86
C GLY A 22 -8.05 -21.62 -2.46
N HIS A 23 -8.19 -20.34 -2.09
CA HIS A 23 -7.09 -19.57 -1.52
C HIS A 23 -7.13 -19.54 0.00
N LEU A 24 -5.94 -19.51 0.60
CA LEU A 24 -5.75 -19.19 2.01
C LEU A 24 -5.72 -17.68 2.20
N VAL A 25 -6.58 -17.17 3.09
CA VAL A 25 -6.66 -15.76 3.46
C VAL A 25 -6.64 -15.56 4.97
N THR A 26 -6.25 -14.37 5.43
CA THR A 26 -6.49 -13.98 6.83
C THR A 26 -8.00 -13.82 7.08
N PRO A 27 -8.55 -14.37 8.18
CA PRO A 27 -9.99 -14.36 8.42
C PRO A 27 -10.53 -12.96 8.75
N VAL A 28 -9.71 -12.11 9.37
CA VAL A 28 -10.01 -10.72 9.67
C VAL A 28 -8.70 -9.95 9.60
N GLY A 29 -8.67 -8.91 8.76
CA GLY A 29 -7.55 -8.01 8.59
C GLY A 29 -8.02 -6.57 8.43
N LEU A 30 -7.06 -5.66 8.49
CA LEU A 30 -7.29 -4.23 8.26
C LEU A 30 -6.14 -3.69 7.42
N SER A 31 -6.45 -2.85 6.42
CA SER A 31 -5.41 -2.03 5.82
C SER A 31 -5.19 -0.83 6.75
N PRO A 32 -3.99 -0.64 7.32
CA PRO A 32 -3.75 0.33 8.39
C PRO A 32 -4.41 1.69 8.16
N GLU A 33 -5.35 2.02 9.05
CA GLU A 33 -6.01 3.33 9.14
C GLU A 33 -6.85 3.75 7.92
N ASN A 34 -7.04 2.84 6.95
CA ASN A 34 -7.81 3.08 5.74
C ASN A 34 -9.18 2.38 5.79
N TYR A 35 -10.16 2.95 5.09
CA TYR A 35 -11.53 2.45 5.03
C TYR A 35 -11.98 2.31 3.59
N PHE A 36 -12.78 1.28 3.32
CA PHE A 36 -13.47 1.10 2.05
C PHE A 36 -14.98 1.31 2.22
N ILE A 37 -15.69 1.51 1.12
CA ILE A 37 -17.16 1.58 1.09
C ILE A 37 -17.69 0.18 0.75
N ALA A 38 -18.37 -0.45 1.72
CA ALA A 38 -18.98 -1.76 1.54
C ALA A 38 -20.28 -1.68 0.73
N ASN A 39 -20.81 -2.82 0.27
CA ASN A 39 -22.03 -2.90 -0.55
C ASN A 39 -23.26 -2.23 0.07
N ASN A 40 -23.33 -2.14 1.41
CA ASN A 40 -24.38 -1.43 2.13
C ASN A 40 -24.15 0.11 2.19
N LYS A 41 -23.20 0.63 1.41
CA LYS A 41 -22.76 2.03 1.34
C LYS A 41 -22.20 2.59 2.66
N LYS A 42 -21.83 1.72 3.60
CA LYS A 42 -21.17 2.12 4.84
C LYS A 42 -19.67 1.94 4.74
N SER A 43 -18.92 2.82 5.41
CA SER A 43 -17.48 2.65 5.55
C SER A 43 -17.16 1.48 6.47
N ALA A 44 -16.23 0.63 6.06
CA ALA A 44 -15.75 -0.52 6.81
C ALA A 44 -14.21 -0.53 6.85
N PRO A 45 -13.60 -0.87 8.01
CA PRO A 45 -12.14 -1.03 8.11
C PRO A 45 -11.69 -2.49 7.98
N LEU A 46 -12.58 -3.45 8.22
CA LEU A 46 -12.25 -4.88 8.29
C LEU A 46 -12.59 -5.59 6.99
N SER A 47 -11.65 -6.41 6.52
CA SER A 47 -11.84 -7.31 5.37
C SER A 47 -11.04 -8.58 5.59
N MET A 48 -11.42 -9.66 4.92
CA MET A 48 -10.56 -10.85 4.84
C MET A 48 -9.43 -10.58 3.86
N GLY A 49 -8.27 -11.20 4.09
CA GLY A 49 -7.18 -11.24 3.11
C GLY A 49 -6.76 -9.86 2.58
N THR A 50 -6.53 -8.88 3.46
CA THR A 50 -6.02 -7.58 3.00
C THR A 50 -4.67 -7.75 2.32
N THR A 51 -4.39 -6.98 1.26
CA THR A 51 -3.19 -7.19 0.45
C THR A 51 -1.90 -7.05 1.27
N MET A 52 -1.90 -6.17 2.29
CA MET A 52 -0.76 -6.05 3.21
C MET A 52 -0.53 -7.34 4.01
N ASP A 53 -1.59 -7.90 4.63
CA ASP A 53 -1.47 -9.15 5.40
C ASP A 53 -0.92 -10.26 4.54
N MET A 54 -1.50 -10.43 3.35
CA MET A 54 -1.10 -11.49 2.42
C MET A 54 0.34 -11.30 1.95
N ALA A 55 0.78 -10.06 1.73
CA ALA A 55 2.17 -9.77 1.37
C ALA A 55 3.14 -10.10 2.51
N ILE A 56 2.83 -9.72 3.76
CA ILE A 56 3.68 -10.03 4.92
C ILE A 56 3.77 -11.53 5.18
N ILE A 57 2.64 -12.25 5.09
CA ILE A 57 2.60 -13.70 5.28
C ILE A 57 3.44 -14.40 4.22
N ARG A 58 3.30 -14.01 2.95
CA ARG A 58 4.08 -14.57 1.84
C ARG A 58 5.57 -14.36 2.04
N GLU A 59 5.99 -13.14 2.37
CA GLU A 59 7.40 -12.88 2.66
C GLU A 59 7.88 -13.70 3.86
N THR A 60 7.09 -13.79 4.93
CA THR A 60 7.43 -14.62 6.11
C THR A 60 7.61 -16.09 5.71
N PHE A 61 6.73 -16.64 4.87
CA PHE A 61 6.83 -18.02 4.39
C PHE A 61 8.09 -18.22 3.55
N GLU A 62 8.30 -17.37 2.54
CA GLU A 62 9.45 -17.44 1.63
C GLU A 62 10.78 -17.32 2.40
N ARG A 63 10.90 -16.36 3.32
CA ARG A 63 12.11 -16.18 4.14
C ARG A 63 12.33 -17.34 5.10
N THR A 64 11.27 -17.89 5.69
CA THR A 64 11.38 -19.06 6.58
C THR A 64 11.83 -20.29 5.80
N ILE A 65 11.26 -20.54 4.61
CA ILE A 65 11.68 -21.63 3.73
C ILE A 65 13.16 -21.47 3.36
N GLN A 66 13.57 -20.28 2.90
CA GLN A 66 14.97 -19.99 2.52
C GLN A 66 15.93 -20.22 3.69
N ALA A 67 15.60 -19.74 4.89
CA ALA A 67 16.43 -19.93 6.08
C ALA A 67 16.52 -21.42 6.49
N SER A 68 15.38 -22.12 6.50
CA SER A 68 15.33 -23.57 6.78
C SER A 68 16.19 -24.37 5.80
N GLU A 69 16.18 -24.03 4.50
CA GLU A 69 17.03 -24.68 3.49
C GLU A 69 18.51 -24.40 3.70
N MET A 70 18.85 -23.15 4.04
CA MET A 70 20.23 -22.73 4.26
C MET A 70 20.89 -23.44 5.44
N PHE A 71 20.15 -23.64 6.53
CA PHE A 71 20.67 -24.26 7.76
C PHE A 71 20.32 -25.75 7.90
N ASP A 72 19.54 -26.30 6.98
CA ASP A 72 18.99 -27.67 7.01
C ASP A 72 18.28 -28.04 8.32
N VAL A 73 17.39 -27.15 8.78
CA VAL A 73 16.55 -27.33 9.98
C VAL A 73 15.07 -27.29 9.62
N ASP A 74 14.18 -27.75 10.52
CA ASP A 74 12.73 -27.60 10.41
C ASP A 74 12.12 -28.14 9.10
N ARG A 75 12.51 -29.35 8.68
CA ARG A 75 12.14 -29.93 7.38
C ARG A 75 10.62 -30.10 7.20
N GLU A 76 9.92 -30.50 8.25
CA GLU A 76 8.46 -30.69 8.27
C GLU A 76 7.74 -29.35 8.10
N LEU A 77 8.14 -28.33 8.86
CA LEU A 77 7.60 -26.98 8.73
C LEU A 77 7.86 -26.42 7.32
N ARG A 78 9.08 -26.58 6.80
CA ARG A 78 9.42 -26.16 5.44
C ARG A 78 8.53 -26.82 4.39
N ALA A 79 8.25 -28.12 4.53
CA ALA A 79 7.35 -28.83 3.61
C ALA A 79 5.94 -28.26 3.67
N GLU A 80 5.38 -28.05 4.87
CA GLU A 80 4.06 -27.44 5.05
C GLU A 80 3.99 -26.03 4.44
N LEU A 81 5.00 -25.19 4.68
CA LEU A 81 5.04 -23.83 4.13
C LEU A 81 5.12 -23.84 2.60
N LYS A 82 5.89 -24.76 1.99
CA LYS A 82 5.97 -24.91 0.53
C LYS A 82 4.64 -25.33 -0.08
N GLU A 83 3.87 -26.18 0.61
CA GLU A 83 2.53 -26.59 0.16
C GLU A 83 1.52 -25.44 0.26
N LYS A 84 1.59 -24.63 1.32
CA LYS A 84 0.64 -23.53 1.57
C LYS A 84 0.95 -22.26 0.79
N LEU A 85 2.22 -21.96 0.51
CA LEU A 85 2.66 -20.75 -0.19
C LEU A 85 1.90 -20.48 -1.51
N PRO A 86 1.76 -21.44 -2.45
CA PRO A 86 1.02 -21.21 -3.70
C PRO A 86 -0.50 -21.05 -3.51
N LEU A 87 -1.03 -21.40 -2.33
CA LEU A 87 -2.44 -21.25 -2.00
C LEU A 87 -2.76 -19.87 -1.43
N LEU A 88 -1.77 -19.06 -1.05
CA LEU A 88 -2.03 -17.71 -0.54
C LEU A 88 -2.67 -16.84 -1.62
N LEU A 89 -3.74 -16.11 -1.27
CA LEU A 89 -4.41 -15.17 -2.16
C LEU A 89 -3.42 -14.28 -2.93
N PRO A 90 -3.40 -14.33 -4.28
CA PRO A 90 -2.44 -13.59 -5.09
C PRO A 90 -2.77 -12.09 -5.12
N PHE A 91 -1.78 -11.29 -5.54
CA PHE A 91 -2.03 -9.89 -5.88
C PHE A 91 -3.05 -9.77 -7.02
N ARG A 92 -3.97 -8.82 -6.91
CA ARG A 92 -5.02 -8.55 -7.90
C ARG A 92 -4.95 -7.11 -8.39
N ILE A 93 -5.27 -6.92 -9.67
CA ILE A 93 -5.36 -5.60 -10.31
C ILE A 93 -6.85 -5.21 -10.35
N GLY A 94 -7.16 -4.02 -9.86
CA GLY A 94 -8.51 -3.47 -9.84
C GLY A 94 -8.93 -2.85 -11.17
N ALA A 95 -10.19 -2.47 -11.26
CA ALA A 95 -10.82 -1.92 -12.46
C ALA A 95 -10.21 -0.58 -12.91
N ARG A 96 -9.50 0.14 -12.03
CA ARG A 96 -8.80 1.40 -12.35
C ARG A 96 -7.34 1.15 -12.76
N GLY A 97 -6.93 -0.12 -12.91
CA GLY A 97 -5.56 -0.53 -13.20
C GLY A 97 -4.62 -0.44 -12.00
N GLN A 98 -5.15 -0.25 -10.79
CA GLN A 98 -4.41 -0.13 -9.54
C GLN A 98 -4.19 -1.49 -8.88
N LEU A 99 -3.17 -1.62 -8.03
CA LEU A 99 -3.06 -2.78 -7.14
C LEU A 99 -4.21 -2.73 -6.12
N GLN A 100 -4.99 -3.80 -6.00
CA GLN A 100 -6.09 -3.83 -5.03
C GLN A 100 -5.55 -3.79 -3.59
N GLU A 101 -6.21 -3.02 -2.72
CA GLU A 101 -5.81 -2.89 -1.31
C GLU A 101 -6.46 -3.96 -0.41
N TRP A 102 -7.63 -4.45 -0.83
CA TRP A 102 -8.39 -5.50 -0.17
C TRP A 102 -8.64 -6.65 -1.14
N MET A 103 -9.14 -7.78 -0.63
CA MET A 103 -9.45 -8.97 -1.43
C MET A 103 -10.43 -8.71 -2.58
N TYR A 104 -11.33 -7.74 -2.40
CA TYR A 104 -12.29 -7.30 -3.41
C TYR A 104 -11.96 -5.86 -3.83
N ASP A 105 -12.34 -5.51 -5.06
CA ASP A 105 -12.15 -4.18 -5.65
C ASP A 105 -13.16 -3.16 -5.08
N PHE A 106 -13.03 -2.86 -3.79
CA PHE A 106 -13.90 -1.90 -3.11
C PHE A 106 -13.59 -0.46 -3.51
N GLU A 107 -14.62 0.38 -3.45
CA GLU A 107 -14.43 1.83 -3.51
C GLU A 107 -13.72 2.32 -2.24
N GLU A 108 -12.71 3.16 -2.43
CA GLU A 108 -11.92 3.72 -1.35
C GLU A 108 -12.61 4.94 -0.73
N ARG A 109 -12.72 4.99 0.60
CA ARG A 109 -13.29 6.17 1.27
C ARG A 109 -12.39 7.39 1.13
N GLU A 110 -11.07 7.20 1.17
CA GLU A 110 -10.07 8.25 1.05
C GLU A 110 -9.02 7.88 -0.01
N PRO A 111 -9.25 8.18 -1.30
CA PRO A 111 -8.34 7.79 -2.38
C PRO A 111 -6.91 8.38 -2.28
N GLN A 112 -6.71 9.44 -1.50
CA GLN A 112 -5.39 10.04 -1.25
C GLN A 112 -4.91 9.79 0.19
N HIS A 113 -5.34 8.67 0.78
CA HIS A 113 -4.95 8.29 2.14
C HIS A 113 -3.42 8.26 2.31
N ARG A 114 -2.95 8.63 3.50
CA ARG A 114 -1.51 8.71 3.79
C ARG A 114 -0.82 7.35 3.80
N HIS A 115 -1.54 6.29 4.14
CA HIS A 115 -1.05 4.92 3.98
C HIS A 115 -1.37 4.36 2.60
N PHE A 116 -0.48 3.52 2.12
CA PHE A 116 -0.62 2.74 0.89
C PHE A 116 -0.07 1.34 1.17
N SER A 117 -0.55 0.77 2.28
CA SER A 117 0.00 -0.44 2.92
C SER A 117 0.01 -1.67 2.02
N HIS A 118 -0.90 -1.74 1.06
CA HIS A 118 -0.93 -2.79 0.04
C HIS A 118 0.28 -2.77 -0.91
N LEU A 119 1.08 -1.69 -0.91
CA LEU A 119 2.36 -1.64 -1.61
C LEU A 119 3.54 -2.23 -0.79
N TYR A 120 3.31 -2.81 0.39
CA TYR A 120 4.35 -3.45 1.20
C TYR A 120 5.18 -4.47 0.39
N GLY A 121 4.50 -5.33 -0.38
CA GLY A 121 5.16 -6.33 -1.24
C GLY A 121 6.01 -5.74 -2.35
N PHE A 122 5.86 -4.45 -2.67
CA PHE A 122 6.71 -3.71 -3.60
C PHE A 122 7.82 -2.92 -2.91
N HIS A 123 7.52 -2.28 -1.77
CA HIS A 123 8.50 -1.67 -0.90
C HIS A 123 7.96 -1.61 0.55
N PRO A 124 8.69 -2.15 1.54
CA PRO A 124 10.10 -2.58 1.47
C PRO A 124 10.34 -3.98 0.85
N GLY A 125 9.32 -4.82 0.69
CA GLY A 125 9.43 -6.18 0.13
C GLY A 125 9.87 -6.23 -1.33
N ASP A 126 10.11 -7.41 -1.88
CA ASP A 126 10.65 -7.65 -3.23
C ASP A 126 9.74 -8.53 -4.12
N GLN A 127 8.48 -8.73 -3.71
CA GLN A 127 7.49 -9.57 -4.39
C GLN A 127 6.99 -8.98 -5.71
N ILE A 128 7.12 -7.66 -5.91
CA ILE A 128 6.70 -6.97 -7.15
C ILE A 128 7.91 -6.26 -7.78
N ASN A 129 8.20 -6.55 -9.04
CA ASN A 129 9.32 -5.93 -9.78
C ASN A 129 9.09 -5.91 -11.30
N HIS A 130 9.83 -5.04 -11.99
CA HIS A 130 9.65 -4.82 -13.44
C HIS A 130 10.06 -6.00 -14.33
N LYS A 131 10.81 -6.98 -13.80
CA LYS A 131 11.31 -8.12 -14.59
C LYS A 131 10.36 -9.31 -14.53
N GLU A 132 9.96 -9.68 -13.32
CA GLU A 132 9.19 -10.90 -13.05
C GLU A 132 7.68 -10.63 -13.05
N THR A 133 7.26 -9.44 -12.60
CA THR A 133 5.85 -9.07 -12.45
C THR A 133 5.52 -7.72 -13.08
N PRO A 134 5.78 -7.54 -14.41
CA PRO A 134 5.65 -6.24 -15.07
C PRO A 134 4.24 -5.64 -15.02
N GLU A 135 3.19 -6.46 -15.02
CA GLU A 135 1.81 -5.96 -14.92
C GLU A 135 1.48 -5.45 -13.51
N LEU A 136 1.95 -6.13 -12.46
CA LEU A 136 1.83 -5.62 -11.08
C LEU A 136 2.68 -4.37 -10.87
N PHE A 137 3.87 -4.31 -11.49
CA PHE A 137 4.72 -3.12 -11.44
C PHE A 137 4.03 -1.88 -12.03
N LYS A 138 3.31 -2.02 -13.15
CA LYS A 138 2.45 -0.96 -13.70
C LYS A 138 1.30 -0.61 -12.77
N ALA A 139 0.69 -1.62 -12.14
CA ALA A 139 -0.40 -1.40 -11.18
C ALA A 139 0.04 -0.63 -9.94
N VAL A 140 1.28 -0.84 -9.47
CA VAL A 140 1.91 -0.06 -8.39
C VAL A 140 2.07 1.41 -8.81
N ALA A 141 2.59 1.67 -10.00
CA ALA A 141 2.69 3.04 -10.53
C ALA A 141 1.31 3.70 -10.56
N LYS A 142 0.29 2.97 -11.04
CA LYS A 142 -1.08 3.47 -11.05
C LYS A 142 -1.61 3.77 -9.66
N THR A 143 -1.36 2.89 -8.68
CA THR A 143 -1.73 3.13 -7.28
C THR A 143 -1.10 4.43 -6.76
N LEU A 144 0.18 4.68 -7.00
CA LEU A 144 0.86 5.90 -6.53
C LEU A 144 0.30 7.17 -7.18
N GLU A 145 0.02 7.13 -8.48
CA GLU A 145 -0.66 8.24 -9.18
C GLU A 145 -2.00 8.58 -8.50
N LEU A 146 -2.79 7.57 -8.16
CA LEU A 146 -4.11 7.74 -7.54
C LEU A 146 -4.01 8.24 -6.09
N ARG A 147 -3.02 7.75 -5.33
CA ARG A 147 -2.70 8.19 -3.96
C ARG A 147 -2.16 9.63 -3.92
N GLY A 148 -1.57 10.10 -5.02
CA GLY A 148 -0.94 11.40 -5.15
C GLY A 148 0.35 11.54 -4.31
N ASP A 149 1.00 12.69 -4.41
CA ASP A 149 2.35 12.88 -3.85
C ASP A 149 2.42 13.58 -2.49
N GLY A 150 1.31 14.15 -2.02
CA GLY A 150 1.21 14.81 -0.72
C GLY A 150 0.85 13.83 0.39
N ALA A 151 1.34 14.05 1.62
CA ALA A 151 0.91 13.41 2.87
C ALA A 151 1.75 13.95 4.06
N SER A 152 1.84 13.18 5.16
CA SER A 152 2.80 13.37 6.25
C SER A 152 4.24 13.09 5.80
N GLY A 153 5.23 13.48 6.63
CA GLY A 153 6.65 13.29 6.30
C GLY A 153 7.07 11.84 6.07
N TRP A 154 6.62 10.90 6.92
CA TRP A 154 6.94 9.47 6.75
C TRP A 154 6.29 8.89 5.49
N SER A 155 5.07 9.33 5.15
CA SER A 155 4.36 8.85 3.97
C SER A 155 5.04 9.31 2.70
N MET A 156 5.44 10.60 2.65
CA MET A 156 6.27 11.11 1.56
C MET A 156 7.62 10.40 1.49
N GLY A 157 8.26 10.08 2.62
CA GLY A 157 9.46 9.25 2.69
C GLY A 157 9.28 7.89 2.04
N TRP A 158 8.17 7.21 2.33
CA TRP A 158 7.85 5.92 1.72
C TRP A 158 7.55 6.08 0.21
N LYS A 159 6.83 7.13 -0.21
CA LYS A 159 6.58 7.41 -1.64
C LYS A 159 7.88 7.62 -2.42
N ILE A 160 8.87 8.31 -1.85
CA ILE A 160 10.20 8.49 -2.47
C ILE A 160 10.83 7.13 -2.78
N ASN A 161 10.81 6.20 -1.82
CA ASN A 161 11.35 4.86 -2.03
C ASN A 161 10.60 4.09 -3.12
N CYS A 162 9.26 4.20 -3.13
CA CYS A 162 8.45 3.55 -4.15
C CYS A 162 8.74 4.11 -5.56
N TRP A 163 8.78 5.44 -5.72
CA TRP A 163 9.11 6.05 -7.03
C TRP A 163 10.53 5.74 -7.48
N ALA A 164 11.49 5.67 -6.56
CA ALA A 164 12.84 5.22 -6.88
C ALA A 164 12.86 3.75 -7.37
N ARG A 165 12.10 2.86 -6.72
CA ARG A 165 11.94 1.47 -7.19
C ARG A 165 11.15 1.33 -8.49
N LEU A 166 10.29 2.31 -8.81
CA LEU A 166 9.64 2.44 -10.12
C LEU A 166 10.58 2.92 -11.23
N LEU A 167 11.85 3.16 -10.91
CA LEU A 167 12.86 3.70 -11.83
C LEU A 167 12.55 5.13 -12.30
N ASP A 168 11.72 5.86 -11.55
CA ASP A 168 11.43 7.28 -11.78
C ASP A 168 12.17 8.15 -10.76
N GLY A 169 13.45 8.38 -11.05
CA GLY A 169 14.34 9.17 -10.19
C GLY A 169 13.93 10.64 -10.11
N ASP A 170 13.36 11.20 -11.18
CA ASP A 170 12.94 12.59 -11.25
C ASP A 170 11.73 12.84 -10.34
N HIS A 171 10.73 11.96 -10.37
CA HIS A 171 9.56 12.04 -9.48
C HIS A 171 9.97 11.82 -8.03
N ALA A 172 10.84 10.84 -7.75
CA ALA A 172 11.38 10.62 -6.41
C ALA A 172 12.11 11.85 -5.86
N PHE A 173 12.98 12.47 -6.67
CA PHE A 173 13.70 13.69 -6.31
C PHE A 173 12.76 14.88 -6.09
N TRP A 174 11.70 14.99 -6.88
CA TRP A 174 10.70 16.04 -6.74
C TRP A 174 9.95 15.95 -5.40
N ILE A 175 9.54 14.75 -4.99
CA ILE A 175 8.90 14.53 -3.68
C ILE A 175 9.89 14.83 -2.56
N TYR A 176 11.13 14.33 -2.65
CA TYR A 176 12.19 14.63 -1.68
C TYR A 176 12.37 16.14 -1.46
N SER A 177 12.49 16.89 -2.56
CA SER A 177 12.61 18.34 -2.53
C SER A 177 11.41 19.04 -1.86
N ARG A 178 10.20 18.49 -2.01
CA ARG A 178 9.00 18.99 -1.30
C ARG A 178 9.04 18.67 0.19
N THR A 179 9.44 17.45 0.55
CA THR A 179 9.58 17.05 1.96
C THR A 179 10.51 17.99 2.71
N CYS A 180 11.70 18.27 2.17
CA CYS A 180 12.67 19.18 2.79
C CYS A 180 12.12 20.61 2.95
N ARG A 181 11.38 21.14 1.95
CA ARG A 181 10.76 22.47 2.05
C ARG A 181 9.75 22.54 3.19
N ASN A 182 8.95 21.50 3.39
CA ASN A 182 7.97 21.45 4.47
C ASN A 182 8.63 21.41 5.86
N VAL A 183 9.78 20.76 5.98
CA VAL A 183 10.57 20.73 7.23
C VAL A 183 11.10 22.14 7.54
N VAL A 184 11.73 22.81 6.57
CA VAL A 184 12.25 24.17 6.75
C VAL A 184 11.12 25.14 7.11
N ALA A 185 9.97 25.07 6.42
CA ALA A 185 8.82 25.91 6.71
C ALA A 185 8.31 25.74 8.16
N LYS A 186 8.22 24.50 8.66
CA LYS A 186 7.81 24.21 10.05
C LYS A 186 8.87 24.61 11.07
N SER A 187 10.15 24.30 10.82
CA SER A 187 11.25 24.58 11.75
C SER A 187 11.53 26.07 11.93
N TYR A 188 11.25 26.90 10.92
CA TYR A 188 11.42 28.36 11.00
C TYR A 188 10.11 29.12 11.21
N GLY A 189 8.98 28.45 11.48
CA GLY A 189 7.68 29.11 11.64
C GLY A 189 7.21 29.88 10.39
N ILE A 190 7.79 29.59 9.22
CA ILE A 190 7.43 30.22 7.96
C ILE A 190 6.21 29.48 7.43
N TYR A 191 5.03 29.82 7.95
CA TYR A 191 3.79 29.51 7.26
C TYR A 191 3.83 30.30 5.95
N THR A 192 4.12 29.65 4.82
CA THR A 192 3.91 30.28 3.52
C THR A 192 2.52 29.91 3.04
N PRO A 193 1.52 30.82 3.15
CA PRO A 193 0.37 30.71 2.27
C PRO A 193 0.88 30.80 0.84
N SER A 194 0.24 30.05 -0.05
CA SER A 194 0.51 29.86 -1.48
C SER A 194 0.71 31.15 -2.30
N ALA A 195 0.53 32.34 -1.70
CA ALA A 195 0.72 33.66 -2.28
C ALA A 195 2.18 34.04 -2.59
N CYS A 196 3.17 33.51 -1.88
CA CYS A 196 4.57 33.94 -2.07
C CYS A 196 5.16 33.47 -3.42
N ILE A 197 4.72 32.32 -3.94
CA ILE A 197 5.15 31.82 -5.26
C ILE A 197 4.48 32.60 -6.39
N ALA A 198 3.20 32.96 -6.27
CA ALA A 198 2.54 33.84 -7.24
C ALA A 198 3.24 35.21 -7.33
N GLN A 199 3.67 35.77 -6.19
CA GLN A 199 4.42 37.03 -6.16
C GLN A 199 5.84 36.91 -6.75
N ARG A 200 6.54 35.78 -6.54
CA ARG A 200 7.89 35.55 -7.09
C ARG A 200 7.87 35.24 -8.59
N LEU A 201 6.84 34.54 -9.08
CA LEU A 201 6.64 34.27 -10.50
C LEU A 201 6.16 35.50 -11.26
N ALA A 202 5.25 36.31 -10.69
CA ALA A 202 4.83 37.60 -11.27
C ALA A 202 6.01 38.59 -11.36
N ARG A 203 6.87 38.64 -10.35
CA ARG A 203 8.11 39.44 -10.38
C ARG A 203 9.14 38.94 -11.41
N ARG A 204 9.22 37.63 -11.67
CA ARG A 204 10.10 37.08 -12.73
C ARG A 204 9.56 37.31 -14.14
N LYS A 205 8.24 37.45 -14.32
CA LYS A 205 7.61 37.76 -15.62
C LYS A 205 7.40 39.25 -15.88
N GLY A 206 7.80 40.14 -14.96
CA GLY A 206 7.64 41.59 -15.13
C GLY A 206 6.18 42.08 -15.01
N GLU A 207 5.24 41.24 -14.60
CA GLU A 207 3.82 41.59 -14.52
C GLU A 207 3.49 42.12 -13.12
N ARG A 208 3.19 43.43 -13.01
CA ARG A 208 2.63 44.04 -11.80
C ARG A 208 1.15 43.64 -11.67
N ILE A 209 0.85 42.75 -10.74
CA ILE A 209 -0.54 42.53 -10.31
C ILE A 209 -0.95 43.70 -9.40
N LYS A 210 -1.89 44.53 -9.86
CA LYS A 210 -2.50 45.59 -9.04
C LYS A 210 -3.29 44.94 -7.91
N SER A 211 -2.88 45.19 -6.66
CA SER A 211 -3.69 44.85 -5.49
C SER A 211 -4.96 45.71 -5.49
N LYS A 212 -6.13 45.11 -5.71
CA LYS A 212 -7.40 45.69 -5.25
C LYS A 212 -7.64 45.23 -3.82
N GLY A 213 -7.91 46.20 -2.95
CA GLY A 213 -7.98 46.03 -1.50
C GLY A 213 -9.24 45.30 -1.00
N GLN A 214 -9.09 44.85 0.24
CA GLN A 214 -10.06 44.51 1.29
C GLN A 214 -11.54 44.80 0.99
N PHE A 215 -12.40 43.79 1.13
CA PHE A 215 -13.13 43.45 2.37
C PHE A 215 -13.25 41.93 2.47
#